data_AF-A0A9Q0FJ84-F1
#
_entry.id   AF-A0A9Q0FJ84-F1
#
_cell.length_a   1.000
_cell.length_b   1.000
_cell.length_c   1.000
_cell.angle_alpha   90.00
_cell.angle_beta   90.00
_cell.angle_gamma   90.00
#
_symmetry.space_group_name_H-M   'P 1'
#
loop_
_entity.id
_entity.type
_entity.pdbx_description
1 polymer ?
#
loop_
_entity_poly.entity_id
_entity_poly.type
_entity_poly.pdbx_seq_one_letter_code
_entity_poly.pdbx_strand_id
1 'polypeptide(L)'
;MARVDMEKGKLTLLSGSCYLPKERDSKPQGDDAHFICIDKQTIGLADGVGGYSNKGIDAGVYARELIMNAENATKNLQMDQLTPIRVLTEAYGRTKARGASTACIITLDNNNRLLAANVGDCRFMVIRNGAHIFKSPIQQRGFNCPFQLGNEGSNNKPGDAEVFIISVEAGDVIVAGTDGVFDNLFETQIEELVWGGIQQGLDPEEIAWSVAQQAYFVSMDRQALTPFMNASRNAQRNHSGGKQDDITVIISCVIGS
;
A
#
# COMPACT_ATOMS: atom_id res chain seq x y z
N MET A 1 -26.56 27.69 -26.16
CA MET A 1 -25.96 27.40 -24.84
C MET A 1 -24.69 26.61 -25.07
N ALA A 2 -23.54 27.29 -25.17
CA ALA A 2 -22.25 26.61 -25.15
C ALA A 2 -21.96 26.27 -23.69
N ARG A 3 -21.85 24.98 -23.36
CA ARG A 3 -21.27 24.56 -22.09
C ARG A 3 -19.81 24.97 -22.14
N VAL A 4 -19.45 25.95 -21.32
CA VAL A 4 -18.05 26.16 -20.94
C VAL A 4 -17.71 24.96 -20.08
N ASP A 5 -17.07 23.95 -20.68
CA ASP A 5 -16.38 22.94 -19.91
C ASP A 5 -15.27 23.68 -19.16
N MET A 6 -15.51 23.97 -17.89
CA MET A 6 -14.46 24.47 -17.01
C MET A 6 -13.38 23.39 -16.99
N GLU A 7 -12.20 23.69 -17.56
CA GLU A 7 -11.02 22.84 -17.41
C GLU A 7 -10.83 22.59 -15.92
N LYS A 8 -11.07 21.35 -15.47
CA LYS A 8 -10.71 20.95 -14.11
C LYS A 8 -9.19 21.13 -13.99
N GLY A 9 -8.76 21.92 -13.02
CA GLY A 9 -7.34 22.12 -12.73
C GLY A 9 -6.60 20.79 -12.62
N LYS A 10 -5.34 20.77 -13.05
CA LYS A 10 -4.53 19.54 -13.04
C LYS A 10 -4.23 19.19 -11.58
N LEU A 11 -4.47 17.94 -11.21
CA LEU A 11 -4.13 17.44 -9.88
C LEU A 11 -2.74 16.82 -9.87
N THR A 12 -2.08 16.88 -8.72
CA THR A 12 -0.85 16.16 -8.42
C THR A 12 -0.87 15.53 -7.03
N LEU A 13 -0.05 14.52 -6.80
CA LEU A 13 0.23 13.88 -5.53
C LEU A 13 1.48 14.51 -4.91
N LEU A 14 1.33 15.08 -3.72
CA LEU A 14 2.43 15.35 -2.80
C LEU A 14 2.53 14.15 -1.85
N SER A 15 3.61 13.39 -1.93
CA SER A 15 3.72 12.09 -1.25
C SER A 15 4.89 12.04 -0.27
N GLY A 16 4.70 11.32 0.83
CA GLY A 16 5.72 10.97 1.82
C GLY A 16 5.47 9.56 2.35
N SER A 17 6.49 8.92 2.91
CA SER A 17 6.38 7.54 3.37
C SER A 17 7.15 7.30 4.65
N CYS A 18 6.76 6.25 5.37
CA CYS A 18 7.50 5.73 6.50
C CYS A 18 7.58 4.22 6.39
N TYR A 19 8.76 3.66 6.69
CA TYR A 19 9.00 2.23 6.79
C TYR A 19 9.67 1.90 8.13
N LEU A 20 9.03 1.05 8.92
CA LEU A 20 9.55 0.51 10.17
C LEU A 20 9.72 -1.01 10.01
N PRO A 21 10.95 -1.52 9.86
CA PRO A 21 11.18 -2.95 9.71
C PRO A 21 10.87 -3.70 11.01
N LYS A 22 10.37 -4.93 10.89
CA LYS A 22 10.21 -5.81 12.05
C LYS A 22 11.57 -6.15 12.65
N GLU A 23 11.77 -5.78 13.92
CA GLU A 23 13.02 -6.00 14.65
C GLU A 23 13.46 -7.49 14.62
N ARG A 24 14.50 -7.75 13.82
CA ARG A 24 15.14 -9.06 13.65
C ARG A 24 16.63 -8.85 13.38
N ASP A 25 17.49 -9.24 14.31
CA ASP A 25 18.96 -9.07 14.18
C ASP A 25 19.52 -9.69 12.88
N SER A 26 18.95 -10.82 12.46
CA SER A 26 19.35 -11.52 11.24
C SER A 26 18.83 -10.87 9.94
N LYS A 27 17.89 -9.93 10.04
CA LYS A 27 17.16 -9.36 8.90
C LYS A 27 16.76 -7.89 9.12
N PRO A 28 17.74 -6.97 9.21
CA PRO A 28 17.48 -5.57 9.53
C PRO A 28 16.72 -4.81 8.43
N GLN A 29 16.70 -5.32 7.19
CA GLN A 29 15.99 -4.69 6.07
C GLN A 29 14.51 -5.08 5.99
N GLY A 30 14.06 -6.01 6.84
CA GLY A 30 12.69 -6.53 6.86
C GLY A 30 12.19 -7.10 5.53
N ASP A 31 10.86 -7.23 5.43
CA ASP A 31 10.17 -7.92 4.33
C ASP A 31 9.39 -7.00 3.36
N ASP A 32 9.15 -5.74 3.75
CA ASP A 32 8.45 -4.78 2.90
C ASP A 32 9.37 -4.04 1.92
N ALA A 33 8.75 -3.45 0.88
CA ALA A 33 9.38 -2.49 -0.01
C ALA A 33 8.36 -1.48 -0.53
N HIS A 34 8.81 -0.26 -0.86
CA HIS A 34 7.97 0.76 -1.50
C HIS A 34 8.75 1.70 -2.40
N PHE A 35 8.06 2.45 -3.25
CA PHE A 35 8.60 3.54 -4.05
C PHE A 35 7.60 4.69 -4.22
N ILE A 36 8.13 5.89 -4.46
CA ILE A 36 7.38 7.09 -4.85
C ILE A 36 8.03 7.66 -6.11
N CYS A 37 7.28 7.72 -7.21
CA CYS A 37 7.72 8.34 -8.45
C CYS A 37 6.95 9.64 -8.69
N ILE A 38 7.57 10.75 -8.29
CA ILE A 38 6.99 12.10 -8.38
C ILE A 38 6.66 12.44 -9.84
N ASP A 39 7.60 12.27 -10.77
CA ASP A 39 7.40 12.68 -12.18
C ASP A 39 6.22 11.97 -12.87
N LYS A 40 5.92 10.74 -12.44
CA LYS A 40 4.85 9.90 -12.99
C LYS A 40 3.64 9.80 -12.07
N GLN A 41 3.64 10.53 -10.95
CA GLN A 41 2.54 10.58 -9.99
C GLN A 41 2.08 9.17 -9.58
N THR A 42 3.05 8.29 -9.34
CA THR A 42 2.84 6.86 -9.10
C THR A 42 3.55 6.43 -7.84
N ILE A 43 2.86 5.70 -6.98
CA ILE A 43 3.39 5.09 -5.78
C ILE A 43 3.18 3.57 -5.85
N GLY A 44 4.00 2.82 -5.12
CA GLY A 44 3.78 1.40 -4.98
C GLY A 44 4.45 0.81 -3.76
N LEU A 45 3.87 -0.27 -3.25
CA LEU A 45 4.35 -1.00 -2.09
C LEU A 45 4.08 -2.50 -2.24
N ALA A 46 4.88 -3.30 -1.54
CA ALA A 46 4.80 -4.75 -1.50
C ALA A 46 5.23 -5.25 -0.12
N ASP A 47 4.56 -6.30 0.35
CA ASP A 47 4.95 -7.07 1.54
C ASP A 47 5.39 -8.48 1.10
N GLY A 48 6.64 -8.82 1.44
CA GLY A 48 7.22 -10.13 1.22
C GLY A 48 6.59 -11.19 2.11
N VAL A 49 6.00 -12.23 1.50
CA VAL A 49 5.29 -13.28 2.25
C VAL A 49 6.25 -14.07 3.15
N GLY A 50 6.15 -13.87 4.47
CA GLY A 50 7.07 -14.45 5.45
C GLY A 50 7.12 -15.99 5.50
N GLY A 51 6.09 -16.68 4.99
CA GLY A 51 6.02 -18.16 4.98
C GLY A 51 7.15 -18.86 4.21
N TYR A 52 7.84 -18.14 3.30
CA TYR A 52 8.98 -18.66 2.54
C TYR A 52 10.26 -18.83 3.37
N SER A 53 10.33 -18.22 4.56
CA SER A 53 11.43 -18.40 5.51
C SER A 53 11.64 -19.87 5.90
N ASN A 54 10.58 -20.67 5.94
CA ASN A 54 10.64 -22.13 6.17
C ASN A 54 11.43 -22.90 5.11
N LYS A 55 11.67 -22.29 3.94
CA LYS A 55 12.48 -22.83 2.84
C LYS A 55 13.86 -22.16 2.76
N GLY A 56 14.23 -21.34 3.74
CA GLY A 56 15.47 -20.55 3.74
C GLY A 56 15.47 -19.41 2.71
N ILE A 57 14.27 -18.95 2.28
CA ILE A 57 14.12 -17.87 1.30
C ILE A 57 13.76 -16.58 2.03
N ASP A 58 14.49 -15.51 1.73
CA ASP A 58 14.23 -14.16 2.23
C ASP A 58 13.09 -13.52 1.43
N ALA A 59 11.92 -13.32 2.07
CA ALA A 59 10.74 -12.78 1.39
C ALA A 59 10.92 -11.32 0.93
N GLY A 60 11.58 -10.49 1.74
CA GLY A 60 11.96 -9.12 1.38
C GLY A 60 12.84 -9.01 0.14
N VAL A 61 13.67 -10.01 -0.19
CA VAL A 61 14.45 -9.96 -1.44
C VAL A 61 13.52 -9.96 -2.67
N TYR A 62 12.45 -10.76 -2.64
CA TYR A 62 11.45 -10.75 -3.71
C TYR A 62 10.70 -9.41 -3.76
N ALA A 63 10.21 -8.93 -2.62
CA ALA A 63 9.45 -7.68 -2.54
C ALA A 63 10.26 -6.48 -3.04
N ARG A 64 11.51 -6.34 -2.59
CA ARG A 64 12.43 -5.28 -3.02
C ARG A 64 12.72 -5.34 -4.52
N GLU A 65 12.98 -6.53 -5.08
CA GLU A 65 13.22 -6.66 -6.52
C GLU A 65 11.96 -6.33 -7.33
N LEU A 66 10.78 -6.79 -6.90
CA LEU A 66 9.51 -6.45 -7.54
C LEU A 66 9.27 -4.94 -7.56
N ILE A 67 9.45 -4.27 -6.43
CA ILE A 67 9.24 -2.83 -6.31
C ILE A 67 10.26 -2.02 -7.09
N MET A 68 11.53 -2.40 -7.07
CA MET A 68 12.56 -1.80 -7.91
C MET A 68 12.21 -1.93 -9.40
N ASN A 69 11.73 -3.11 -9.84
CA ASN A 69 11.31 -3.31 -11.22
C ASN A 69 10.03 -2.52 -11.57
N ALA A 70 9.10 -2.34 -10.62
CA ALA A 70 7.91 -1.52 -10.80
C ALA A 70 8.25 -0.04 -10.94
N GLU A 71 9.18 0.48 -10.12
CA GLU A 71 9.67 1.84 -10.25
C GLU A 71 10.36 2.05 -11.62
N ASN A 72 11.21 1.11 -12.04
CA ASN A 72 11.86 1.16 -13.34
C ASN A 72 10.84 1.12 -14.50
N ALA A 73 9.82 0.27 -14.43
CA ALA A 73 8.75 0.23 -15.43
C ALA A 73 8.00 1.58 -15.47
N THR A 74 7.65 2.13 -14.31
CA THR A 74 6.97 3.42 -14.17
C THR A 74 7.77 4.55 -14.85
N LYS A 75 9.08 4.63 -14.59
CA LYS A 75 9.97 5.63 -15.17
C LYS A 75 10.08 5.51 -16.70
N ASN A 76 10.09 4.29 -17.22
CA ASN A 76 10.30 4.01 -18.65
C ASN A 76 9.02 4.10 -19.51
N LEU A 77 7.84 3.91 -18.90
CA LEU A 77 6.57 3.99 -19.62
C LEU A 77 6.21 5.43 -20.00
N GLN A 78 5.65 5.60 -21.20
CA GLN A 78 5.05 6.86 -21.60
C GLN A 78 3.75 7.12 -20.80
N MET A 79 3.38 8.39 -20.61
CA MET A 79 2.23 8.75 -19.76
C MET A 79 0.91 8.16 -20.24
N ASP A 80 0.74 7.99 -21.55
CA ASP A 80 -0.45 7.39 -22.18
C ASP A 80 -0.51 5.85 -22.03
N GLN A 81 0.62 5.22 -21.72
CA GLN A 81 0.75 3.77 -21.49
C GLN A 81 0.79 3.40 -20.00
N LEU A 82 0.99 4.38 -19.13
CA LEU A 82 1.18 4.21 -17.70
C LEU A 82 -0.14 3.77 -17.04
N THR A 83 -0.24 2.48 -16.77
CA THR A 83 -1.32 1.91 -15.94
C THR A 83 -0.71 1.03 -14.86
N PRO A 84 -1.29 1.00 -13.64
CA PRO A 84 -0.80 0.17 -12.55
C PRO A 84 -0.67 -1.31 -12.93
N ILE A 85 -1.63 -1.86 -13.68
CA ILE A 85 -1.61 -3.25 -14.14
C ILE A 85 -0.45 -3.50 -15.11
N ARG A 86 -0.10 -2.54 -15.96
CA ARG A 86 1.03 -2.65 -16.89
C ARG A 86 2.35 -2.59 -16.14
N VAL A 87 2.49 -1.65 -15.21
CA VAL A 87 3.66 -1.53 -14.32
C VAL A 87 3.88 -2.84 -13.58
N LEU A 88 2.83 -3.38 -12.95
CA LEU A 88 2.89 -4.64 -12.20
C LEU A 88 3.24 -5.83 -13.10
N THR A 89 2.72 -5.86 -14.32
CA THR A 89 3.00 -6.92 -15.31
C THR A 89 4.46 -6.91 -15.74
N GLU A 90 5.02 -5.75 -16.06
CA GLU A 90 6.43 -5.62 -16.44
C GLU A 90 7.36 -5.91 -15.27
N ALA A 91 7.01 -5.44 -14.07
CA ALA A 91 7.75 -5.73 -12.84
C ALA A 91 7.83 -7.23 -12.58
N TYR A 92 6.67 -7.90 -12.58
CA TYR A 92 6.56 -9.35 -12.36
C TYR A 92 7.38 -10.16 -13.37
N GLY A 93 7.34 -9.79 -14.66
CA GLY A 93 8.11 -10.49 -15.69
C GLY A 93 9.64 -10.38 -15.51
N ARG A 94 10.10 -9.28 -14.90
CA ARG A 94 11.51 -8.99 -14.67
C ARG A 94 12.04 -9.58 -13.36
N THR A 95 11.21 -9.72 -12.32
CA THR A 95 11.63 -10.25 -11.01
C THR A 95 12.08 -11.70 -11.08
N LYS A 96 13.32 -11.96 -10.63
CA LYS A 96 13.95 -13.30 -10.61
C LYS A 96 14.24 -13.83 -9.21
N ALA A 97 14.30 -12.99 -8.18
CA ALA A 97 14.41 -13.38 -6.79
C ALA A 97 13.41 -14.48 -6.46
N ARG A 98 13.82 -15.45 -5.65
CA ARG A 98 12.92 -16.51 -5.18
C ARG A 98 12.00 -15.95 -4.10
N GLY A 99 10.73 -16.36 -4.13
CA GLY A 99 9.75 -16.01 -3.11
C GLY A 99 8.43 -15.55 -3.70
N ALA A 100 7.68 -14.81 -2.89
CA ALA A 100 6.48 -14.12 -3.31
C ALA A 100 6.25 -12.88 -2.44
N SER A 101 5.51 -11.92 -2.98
CA SER A 101 5.03 -10.76 -2.24
C SER A 101 3.61 -10.40 -2.67
N THR A 102 2.90 -9.68 -1.82
CA THR A 102 1.77 -8.86 -2.24
C THR A 102 2.27 -7.66 -3.06
N ALA A 103 1.36 -6.89 -3.65
CA ALA A 103 1.72 -5.64 -4.32
C ALA A 103 0.51 -4.72 -4.49
N CYS A 104 0.69 -3.43 -4.24
CA CYS A 104 -0.26 -2.37 -4.56
C CYS A 104 0.46 -1.27 -5.35
N ILE A 105 -0.02 -0.95 -6.54
CA ILE A 105 0.48 0.16 -7.37
C ILE A 105 -0.66 1.15 -7.58
N ILE A 106 -0.41 2.44 -7.39
CA ILE A 106 -1.41 3.53 -7.53
C ILE A 106 -0.81 4.66 -8.37
N THR A 107 -1.55 5.14 -9.36
CA THR A 107 -1.16 6.22 -10.28
C THR A 107 -2.27 7.24 -10.38
N LEU A 108 -1.95 8.53 -10.28
CA LEU A 108 -2.87 9.62 -10.65
C LEU A 108 -2.79 9.87 -12.16
N ASP A 109 -3.91 9.65 -12.88
CA ASP A 109 -3.97 9.85 -14.33
C ASP A 109 -4.24 11.32 -14.72
N ASN A 110 -4.05 11.62 -16.01
CA ASN A 110 -4.29 12.97 -16.55
C ASN A 110 -5.77 13.40 -16.54
N ASN A 111 -6.70 12.51 -16.19
CA ASN A 111 -8.12 12.80 -16.06
C ASN A 111 -8.53 13.04 -14.60
N ASN A 112 -7.56 13.27 -13.70
CA ASN A 112 -7.76 13.48 -12.28
C ASN A 112 -8.45 12.29 -11.59
N ARG A 113 -8.02 11.07 -11.95
CA ARG A 113 -8.48 9.81 -11.34
C ARG A 113 -7.30 9.03 -10.81
N LEU A 114 -7.48 8.39 -9.65
CA LEU A 114 -6.58 7.36 -9.19
C LEU A 114 -6.90 6.06 -9.91
N LEU A 115 -5.89 5.49 -10.54
CA LEU A 115 -5.87 4.12 -11.02
C LEU A 115 -5.08 3.30 -10.01
N ALA A 116 -5.58 2.13 -9.62
CA ALA A 116 -4.83 1.23 -8.75
C ALA A 116 -4.90 -0.22 -9.25
N ALA A 117 -3.85 -1.00 -8.96
CA ALA A 117 -3.84 -2.45 -9.10
C ALA A 117 -3.30 -3.06 -7.80
N ASN A 118 -4.09 -3.93 -7.17
CA ASN A 118 -3.74 -4.57 -5.89
C ASN A 118 -3.77 -6.10 -6.02
N VAL A 119 -2.74 -6.76 -5.50
CA VAL A 119 -2.67 -8.22 -5.33
C VAL A 119 -2.34 -8.49 -3.86
N GLY A 120 -3.24 -9.18 -3.17
CA GLY A 120 -3.06 -9.56 -1.76
C GLY A 120 -3.76 -8.65 -0.76
N ASP A 121 -3.14 -8.48 0.40
CA ASP A 121 -3.69 -7.79 1.57
C ASP A 121 -2.95 -6.50 1.94
N CYS A 122 -2.04 -6.01 1.08
CA CYS A 122 -1.80 -4.57 1.00
C CYS A 122 -3.12 -3.83 0.77
N ARG A 123 -3.25 -2.62 1.31
CA ARG A 123 -4.48 -1.84 1.18
C ARG A 123 -4.21 -0.38 0.93
N PHE A 124 -5.25 0.29 0.43
CA PHE A 124 -5.27 1.73 0.39
C PHE A 124 -6.66 2.30 0.68
N MET A 125 -6.69 3.53 1.17
CA MET A 125 -7.87 4.33 1.45
C MET A 125 -7.76 5.68 0.74
N VAL A 126 -8.90 6.25 0.38
CA VAL A 126 -9.01 7.65 -0.07
C VAL A 126 -9.87 8.37 0.94
N ILE A 127 -9.30 9.36 1.61
CA ILE A 127 -9.90 10.16 2.67
C ILE A 127 -10.24 11.54 2.14
N ARG A 128 -11.47 11.98 2.38
CA ARG A 128 -11.99 13.30 2.01
C ARG A 128 -12.70 13.92 3.21
N ASN A 129 -12.32 15.14 3.58
CA ASN A 129 -12.92 15.86 4.71
C ASN A 129 -12.95 15.03 6.01
N GLY A 130 -11.86 14.29 6.28
CA GLY A 130 -11.68 13.52 7.51
C GLY A 130 -12.33 12.13 7.53
N ALA A 131 -12.98 11.68 6.45
CA ALA A 131 -13.56 10.34 6.35
C ALA A 131 -13.19 9.66 5.02
N HIS A 132 -13.03 8.34 5.03
CA HIS A 132 -12.77 7.59 3.81
C HIS A 132 -13.99 7.56 2.90
N ILE A 133 -13.79 7.93 1.63
CA ILE A 133 -14.77 7.73 0.55
C ILE A 133 -14.55 6.40 -0.17
N PHE A 134 -13.36 5.82 -0.02
CA PHE A 134 -12.99 4.54 -0.61
C PHE A 134 -11.99 3.83 0.29
N LYS A 135 -12.08 2.50 0.30
CA LYS A 135 -11.12 1.59 0.92
C LYS A 135 -11.04 0.33 0.06
N SER A 136 -9.83 -0.10 -0.26
CA SER A 136 -9.63 -1.32 -1.03
C SER A 136 -10.07 -2.56 -0.22
N PRO A 137 -10.68 -3.55 -0.88
CA PRO A 137 -10.90 -4.86 -0.29
C PRO A 137 -9.57 -5.58 -0.03
N ILE A 138 -9.64 -6.68 0.71
CA ILE A 138 -8.51 -7.58 0.95
C ILE A 138 -8.66 -8.78 0.02
N GLN A 139 -7.59 -9.12 -0.71
CA GLN A 139 -7.57 -10.27 -1.60
C GLN A 139 -6.87 -11.46 -0.93
N GLN A 140 -7.65 -12.37 -0.36
CA GLN A 140 -7.15 -13.54 0.38
C GLN A 140 -7.88 -14.83 0.02
N ARG A 141 -7.19 -15.98 0.12
CA ARG A 141 -7.80 -17.31 -0.04
C ARG A 141 -8.41 -17.83 1.27
N GLY A 142 -7.92 -17.31 2.38
CA GLY A 142 -8.34 -17.61 3.74
C GLY A 142 -7.60 -16.68 4.69
N PHE A 143 -7.93 -16.76 5.98
CA PHE A 143 -7.32 -15.90 6.99
C PHE A 143 -5.79 -15.94 6.93
N ASN A 144 -5.18 -14.75 6.79
CA ASN A 144 -3.74 -14.55 6.75
C ASN A 144 -3.05 -15.37 5.62
N CYS A 145 -3.75 -15.54 4.50
CA CYS A 145 -3.26 -16.23 3.30
C CYS A 145 -3.59 -15.38 2.05
N PRO A 146 -2.83 -14.29 1.82
CA PRO A 146 -3.10 -13.38 0.73
C PRO A 146 -2.79 -13.98 -0.63
N PHE A 147 -3.44 -13.44 -1.65
CA PHE A 147 -2.96 -13.55 -3.01
C PHE A 147 -1.58 -12.91 -3.09
N GLN A 148 -0.67 -13.50 -3.85
CA GLN A 148 0.74 -13.09 -3.83
C GLN A 148 1.38 -13.35 -5.16
N LEU A 149 2.12 -12.40 -5.71
CA LEU A 149 2.91 -12.59 -6.92
C LEU A 149 4.20 -13.32 -6.52
N GLY A 150 4.49 -14.44 -7.15
CA GLY A 150 5.69 -15.20 -6.88
C GLY A 150 6.16 -16.01 -8.07
N ASN A 151 7.40 -16.51 -7.97
CA ASN A 151 8.00 -17.44 -8.92
C ASN A 151 8.23 -18.84 -8.33
N GLU A 152 7.89 -19.04 -7.06
CA GLU A 152 7.99 -20.31 -6.38
C GLU A 152 6.73 -20.54 -5.55
N GLY A 153 5.95 -21.59 -5.81
CA GLY A 153 4.78 -21.95 -4.98
C GLY A 153 3.55 -21.04 -5.10
N SER A 154 3.66 -19.82 -5.63
CA SER A 154 2.49 -19.00 -5.98
C SER A 154 1.99 -19.24 -7.40
N ASN A 155 0.68 -19.43 -7.52
CA ASN A 155 -0.01 -19.52 -8.80
C ASN A 155 -0.55 -18.17 -9.30
N ASN A 156 -0.56 -17.13 -8.46
CA ASN A 156 -1.14 -15.85 -8.86
C ASN A 156 -0.28 -15.13 -9.90
N LYS A 157 -0.95 -14.33 -10.73
CA LYS A 157 -0.35 -13.55 -11.82
C LYS A 157 -0.85 -12.11 -11.75
N PRO A 158 -0.18 -11.16 -12.41
CA PRO A 158 -0.64 -9.78 -12.46
C PRO A 158 -2.10 -9.63 -12.92
N GLY A 159 -2.58 -10.51 -13.82
CA GLY A 159 -3.97 -10.54 -14.26
C GLY A 159 -5.00 -10.90 -13.18
N ASP A 160 -4.58 -11.40 -12.03
CA ASP A 160 -5.44 -11.61 -10.86
C ASP A 160 -5.60 -10.35 -10.00
N ALA A 161 -4.90 -9.25 -10.32
CA ALA A 161 -4.99 -8.02 -9.56
C ALA A 161 -6.40 -7.42 -9.62
N GLU A 162 -6.87 -6.91 -8.49
CA GLU A 162 -8.04 -6.06 -8.46
C GLU A 162 -7.66 -4.67 -8.96
N VAL A 163 -8.38 -4.17 -9.96
CA VAL A 163 -8.11 -2.88 -10.59
C VAL A 163 -9.20 -1.88 -10.22
N PHE A 164 -8.79 -0.69 -9.81
CA PHE A 164 -9.69 0.35 -9.33
C PHE A 164 -9.51 1.64 -10.13
N ILE A 165 -10.61 2.38 -10.31
CA ILE A 165 -10.63 3.73 -10.87
C ILE A 165 -11.47 4.59 -9.92
N ILE A 166 -10.85 5.59 -9.31
CA ILE A 166 -11.47 6.43 -8.29
C ILE A 166 -11.31 7.89 -8.69
N SER A 167 -12.42 8.61 -8.79
CA SER A 167 -12.39 10.06 -9.01
C SER A 167 -11.89 10.76 -7.75
N VAL A 168 -10.91 11.65 -7.91
CA VAL A 168 -10.37 12.43 -6.79
C VAL A 168 -10.51 13.92 -7.03
N GLU A 169 -10.42 14.69 -5.96
CA GLU A 169 -10.39 16.15 -5.97
C GLU A 169 -9.27 16.68 -5.07
N ALA A 170 -8.91 17.95 -5.27
CA ALA A 170 -7.92 18.60 -4.42
C ALA A 170 -8.38 18.57 -2.95
N GLY A 171 -7.48 18.21 -2.05
CA GLY A 171 -7.76 17.99 -0.63
C GLY A 171 -7.99 16.53 -0.25
N ASP A 172 -8.16 15.61 -1.21
CA ASP A 172 -8.18 14.18 -0.92
C ASP A 172 -6.81 13.69 -0.44
N VAL A 173 -6.81 12.69 0.44
CA VAL A 173 -5.60 12.03 0.93
C VAL A 173 -5.65 10.54 0.64
N ILE A 174 -4.63 10.02 -0.04
CA ILE A 174 -4.44 8.59 -0.24
C ILE A 174 -3.56 8.08 0.90
N VAL A 175 -4.04 7.04 1.58
CA VAL A 175 -3.24 6.26 2.53
C VAL A 175 -3.05 4.88 1.93
N ALA A 176 -1.83 4.52 1.55
CA ALA A 176 -1.49 3.19 1.08
C ALA A 176 -0.54 2.53 2.09
N GLY A 177 -0.74 1.27 2.42
CA GLY A 177 0.10 0.58 3.38
C GLY A 177 0.04 -0.94 3.29
N THR A 178 1.00 -1.58 3.94
CA THR A 178 1.06 -3.03 4.13
C THR A 178 0.15 -3.48 5.27
N ASP A 179 0.00 -4.79 5.43
CA ASP A 179 -0.84 -5.37 6.48
C ASP A 179 -0.35 -4.95 7.88
N GLY A 180 0.94 -4.69 8.10
CA GLY A 180 1.48 -4.14 9.34
C GLY A 180 0.79 -2.86 9.84
N VAL A 181 0.21 -2.06 8.94
CA VAL A 181 -0.66 -0.93 9.29
C VAL A 181 -2.09 -1.41 9.54
N PHE A 182 -2.70 -2.05 8.54
CA PHE A 182 -4.15 -2.32 8.52
C PHE A 182 -4.60 -3.49 9.40
N ASP A 183 -3.67 -4.33 9.86
CA ASP A 183 -3.90 -5.37 10.85
C ASP A 183 -3.91 -4.81 12.27
N ASN A 184 -3.23 -3.69 12.49
CA ASN A 184 -3.04 -3.08 13.81
C ASN A 184 -3.95 -1.87 14.04
N LEU A 185 -4.30 -1.10 13.01
CA LEU A 185 -5.13 0.11 13.15
C LEU A 185 -6.48 -0.04 12.47
N PHE A 186 -7.55 0.34 13.18
CA PHE A 186 -8.86 0.52 12.57
C PHE A 186 -8.87 1.73 11.63
N GLU A 187 -9.77 1.69 10.64
CA GLU A 187 -9.95 2.76 9.66
C GLU A 187 -10.17 4.13 10.32
N THR A 188 -10.98 4.19 11.38
CA THR A 188 -11.25 5.43 12.10
C THR A 188 -10.00 6.00 12.79
N GLN A 189 -9.09 5.14 13.26
CA GLN A 189 -7.83 5.60 13.85
C GLN A 189 -6.88 6.16 12.79
N ILE A 190 -6.84 5.55 11.60
CA ILE A 190 -6.08 6.06 10.46
C ILE A 190 -6.64 7.42 10.03
N GLU A 191 -7.97 7.55 9.93
CA GLU A 191 -8.66 8.80 9.62
C GLU A 191 -8.34 9.91 10.61
N GLU A 192 -8.41 9.63 11.92
CA GLU A 192 -8.09 10.59 12.99
C GLU A 192 -6.65 11.08 12.90
N LEU A 193 -5.68 10.18 12.69
CA LEU A 193 -4.26 10.53 12.56
C LEU A 193 -4.01 11.39 11.33
N VAL A 194 -4.55 10.99 10.18
CA VAL A 194 -4.39 11.72 8.92
C VAL A 194 -5.05 13.09 9.01
N TRP A 195 -6.30 13.16 9.46
CA TRP A 195 -7.03 14.41 9.58
C TRP A 195 -6.39 15.36 10.59
N GLY A 196 -5.98 14.85 11.75
CA GLY A 196 -5.27 15.61 12.77
C GLY A 196 -3.93 16.16 12.25
N GLY A 197 -3.19 15.40 11.45
CA GLY A 197 -1.95 15.85 10.83
C GLY A 197 -2.16 16.96 9.80
N ILE A 198 -3.19 16.81 8.94
CA ILE A 198 -3.58 17.85 7.97
C ILE A 198 -3.98 19.14 8.68
N GLN A 199 -4.77 19.06 9.77
CA GLN A 199 -5.18 20.23 10.55
C GLN A 199 -4.00 20.95 11.23
N GLN A 200 -2.94 20.21 11.56
CA GLN A 200 -1.70 20.76 12.10
C GLN A 200 -0.76 21.31 11.03
N GLY A 201 -1.06 21.11 9.75
CA GLY A 201 -0.22 21.54 8.64
C GLY A 201 1.04 20.69 8.47
N LEU A 202 1.03 19.43 8.94
CA LEU A 202 2.13 18.50 8.76
C LEU A 202 2.27 18.10 7.30
N ASP A 203 3.49 17.85 6.87
CA ASP A 203 3.74 17.29 5.55
C ASP A 203 3.36 15.78 5.48
N PRO A 204 3.20 15.21 4.27
CA PRO A 204 2.82 13.80 4.15
C PRO A 204 3.78 12.80 4.81
N GLU A 205 5.07 13.13 4.93
CA GLU A 205 6.06 12.24 5.56
C GLU A 205 5.88 12.23 7.09
N GLU A 206 5.64 13.38 7.70
CA GLU A 206 5.30 13.50 9.12
C GLU A 206 3.98 12.78 9.48
N ILE A 207 2.98 12.85 8.59
CA ILE A 207 1.74 12.08 8.74
C ILE A 207 2.01 10.58 8.60
N ALA A 208 2.81 10.17 7.60
CA ALA A 208 3.19 8.78 7.41
C ALA A 208 3.91 8.23 8.65
N TRP A 209 4.84 8.99 9.23
CA TRP A 209 5.51 8.66 10.49
C TRP A 209 4.51 8.48 11.63
N SER A 210 3.56 9.38 11.79
CA SER A 210 2.54 9.31 12.85
C SER A 210 1.68 8.05 12.75
N VAL A 211 1.26 7.69 11.53
CA VAL A 211 0.51 6.44 11.27
C VAL A 211 1.36 5.21 11.55
N ALA A 212 2.60 5.17 11.05
CA ALA A 212 3.50 4.04 11.25
C ALA A 212 3.85 3.84 12.73
N GLN A 213 4.12 4.92 13.46
CA GLN A 213 4.43 4.89 14.88
C GLN A 213 3.24 4.37 15.71
N GLN A 214 2.02 4.83 15.41
CA GLN A 214 0.84 4.33 16.11
C GLN A 214 0.60 2.84 15.79
N ALA A 215 0.76 2.43 14.54
CA ALA A 215 0.68 1.02 14.15
C ALA A 215 1.72 0.17 14.89
N TYR A 216 2.95 0.67 15.01
CA TYR A 216 4.03 0.02 15.75
C TYR A 216 3.68 -0.18 17.23
N PHE A 217 3.24 0.87 17.93
CA PHE A 217 2.88 0.74 19.35
C PHE A 217 1.73 -0.25 19.57
N VAL A 218 0.70 -0.21 18.72
CA VAL A 218 -0.42 -1.14 18.79
C VAL A 218 0.03 -2.58 18.47
N SER A 219 0.96 -2.76 17.53
CA SER A 219 1.50 -4.07 17.16
C SER A 219 2.23 -4.78 18.31
N MET A 220 2.80 -4.01 19.24
CA MET A 220 3.53 -4.53 20.42
C MET A 220 2.62 -4.82 21.61
N ASP A 221 1.41 -4.25 21.64
CA ASP A 221 0.47 -4.41 22.73
C ASP A 221 -0.28 -5.75 22.62
N ARG A 222 0.03 -6.68 23.53
CA ARG A 222 -0.58 -8.01 23.60
C ARG A 222 -2.06 -8.00 24.01
N GLN A 223 -2.58 -6.86 24.46
CA GLN A 223 -3.98 -6.70 24.88
C GLN A 223 -4.76 -5.78 23.94
N ALA A 224 -4.11 -5.15 22.95
CA ALA A 224 -4.79 -4.26 22.02
C ALA A 224 -5.89 -4.96 21.24
N LEU A 225 -7.03 -4.28 21.11
CA LEU A 225 -8.06 -4.67 20.15
C LEU A 225 -7.63 -4.22 18.76
N THR A 226 -7.51 -5.16 17.83
CA THR A 226 -7.00 -4.88 16.49
C THR A 226 -7.89 -5.49 15.41
N PRO A 227 -7.87 -4.95 14.18
CA PRO A 227 -8.50 -5.60 13.03
C PRO A 227 -8.07 -7.06 12.87
N PHE A 228 -6.79 -7.37 13.05
CA PHE A 228 -6.27 -8.72 12.92
C PHE A 228 -6.78 -9.66 14.01
N MET A 229 -6.85 -9.24 15.27
CA MET A 229 -7.47 -10.02 16.34
C MET A 229 -8.94 -10.36 15.98
N ASN A 230 -9.70 -9.37 15.52
CA ASN A 230 -11.09 -9.56 15.12
C ASN A 230 -11.21 -10.55 13.95
N ALA A 231 -10.38 -10.39 12.91
CA ALA A 231 -10.33 -11.28 11.76
C ALA A 231 -9.93 -12.72 12.17
N SER A 232 -8.94 -12.87 13.07
CA SER A 232 -8.52 -14.15 13.62
C SER A 232 -9.68 -14.86 14.32
N ARG A 233 -10.40 -14.14 15.19
CA ARG A 233 -11.55 -14.68 15.92
C ARG A 233 -12.66 -15.13 14.97
N ASN A 234 -12.97 -14.32 13.96
CA ASN A 234 -13.97 -14.67 12.94
C ASN A 234 -13.56 -15.89 12.12
N ALA A 235 -12.26 -16.08 11.90
CA ALA A 235 -11.69 -17.25 11.25
C ALA A 235 -11.49 -18.46 12.18
N GLN A 236 -11.99 -18.41 13.42
CA GLN A 236 -11.82 -19.46 14.43
C GLN A 236 -10.34 -19.80 14.72
N ARG A 237 -9.47 -18.78 14.63
CA ARG A 237 -8.05 -18.84 14.97
C ARG A 237 -7.80 -18.11 16.29
N ASN A 238 -6.74 -18.53 16.99
CA ASN A 238 -6.36 -17.95 18.28
C ASN A 238 -5.22 -16.94 18.09
N HIS A 239 -5.56 -15.66 18.04
CA HIS A 239 -4.62 -14.55 18.13
C HIS A 239 -5.19 -13.48 19.06
N SER A 240 -4.33 -12.87 19.88
CA SER A 240 -4.70 -11.80 20.83
C SER A 240 -3.67 -10.69 20.78
N GLY A 241 -4.12 -9.45 20.88
CA GLY A 241 -3.30 -8.25 20.81
C GLY A 241 -2.97 -7.83 19.39
N GLY A 242 -1.96 -6.97 19.30
CA GLY A 242 -1.31 -6.57 18.06
C GLY A 242 -0.65 -7.72 17.29
N LYS A 243 -0.38 -7.47 16.01
CA LYS A 243 0.38 -8.34 15.13
C LYS A 243 1.68 -7.63 14.78
N GLN A 244 2.78 -8.06 15.39
CA GLN A 244 4.12 -7.54 15.09
C GLN A 244 4.52 -7.92 13.65
N ASP A 245 4.65 -6.90 12.80
CA ASP A 245 5.02 -7.04 11.39
C ASP A 245 5.94 -5.91 10.91
N ASP A 246 6.41 -6.04 9.67
CA ASP A 246 6.96 -4.91 8.93
C ASP A 246 5.85 -3.87 8.67
N ILE A 247 6.14 -2.58 8.83
CA ILE A 247 5.13 -1.51 8.72
C ILE A 247 5.56 -0.53 7.65
N THR A 248 4.84 -0.50 6.54
CA THR A 248 5.03 0.48 5.48
C THR A 248 3.76 1.28 5.25
N VAL A 249 3.88 2.60 5.20
CA VAL A 249 2.80 3.51 4.85
C VAL A 249 3.30 4.61 3.91
N ILE A 250 2.49 4.94 2.91
CA ILE A 250 2.65 6.07 2.01
C ILE A 250 1.41 6.95 2.18
N ILE A 251 1.62 8.23 2.47
CA ILE A 251 0.59 9.27 2.47
C ILE A 251 0.78 10.10 1.20
N SER A 252 -0.29 10.32 0.44
CA SER A 252 -0.28 11.20 -0.73
C SER A 252 -1.43 12.17 -0.69
N CYS A 253 -1.13 13.46 -0.58
CA CYS A 253 -2.12 14.54 -0.63
C CYS A 253 -2.37 14.94 -2.08
N VAL A 254 -3.63 14.94 -2.51
CA VAL A 254 -4.05 15.43 -3.82
C VAL A 254 -4.11 16.95 -3.77
N ILE A 255 -3.25 17.62 -4.52
CA ILE A 255 -3.20 19.08 -4.62
C ILE A 255 -3.64 19.51 -6.02
N GLY A 256 -4.35 20.63 -6.10
CA GLY A 256 -4.75 21.24 -7.37
C GLY A 256 -3.83 22.41 -7.73
N SER A 257 -3.56 22.57 -9.02
CA SER A 257 -2.95 23.76 -9.61
C SER A 257 -3.92 24.93 -9.71
#